data_AF-A0A497RQ21-F1
#
_entry.id   AF-A0A497RQ21-F1
#
_cell.length_a   1.000
_cell.length_b   1.000
_cell.length_c   1.000
_cell.angle_alpha   90.00
_cell.angle_beta   90.00
_cell.angle_gamma   90.00
#
_symmetry.space_group_name_H-M   'P 1'
#
loop_
_entity.id
_entity.type
_entity.pdbx_description
1 polymer ?
#
loop_
_entity_poly.entity_id
_entity_poly.type
_entity_poly.pdbx_seq_one_letter_code
_entity_poly.pdbx_strand_id
1 'polypeptide(L)'
;MNKLTILLVFLLAILLIFSASNVKFERGLKTYLSKDNKIYSDYLRYTKHFKIKENAFLFLKSEDVTSKEVLEYFEEIKKRIKEIDYVGGVEYIPISKTFAIISIEIGTRDDEKIEDIAKQIERILNFVPKPVGLNVQKTGSVFLWYEIKKEMG
;
A
#
# COMPACT_ATOMS: atom_id res chain seq x y z
N MET A 1 -1.51 0.46 -52.03
CA MET A 1 -0.79 1.12 -50.92
C MET A 1 0.70 0.87 -51.11
N ASN A 2 1.53 1.90 -51.21
CA ASN A 2 2.95 1.73 -51.51
C ASN A 2 3.69 1.08 -50.32
N LYS A 3 4.71 0.26 -50.60
CA LYS A 3 5.53 -0.42 -49.57
C LYS A 3 6.09 0.57 -48.54
N LEU A 4 6.47 1.77 -48.98
CA LEU A 4 6.93 2.86 -48.12
C LEU A 4 5.86 3.32 -47.12
N THR A 5 4.61 3.43 -47.56
CA THR A 5 3.48 3.79 -46.69
C THR A 5 3.23 2.73 -45.63
N ILE A 6 3.31 1.44 -46.01
CA ILE A 6 3.15 0.32 -45.08
C ILE A 6 4.25 0.36 -44.01
N LEU A 7 5.50 0.57 -44.42
CA LEU A 7 6.64 0.66 -43.50
C LEU A 7 6.47 1.81 -42.48
N LEU A 8 6.05 2.99 -42.96
CA LEU A 8 5.82 4.16 -42.11
C LEU A 8 4.70 3.93 -41.09
N VAL A 9 3.60 3.30 -41.50
CA VAL A 9 2.50 2.97 -40.58
C VAL A 9 2.97 1.97 -39.53
N PHE A 10 3.75 0.97 -39.92
CA PHE A 10 4.28 -0.01 -38.97
C PHE A 10 5.26 0.61 -37.96
N LEU A 11 6.14 1.49 -38.44
CA LEU A 11 7.07 2.23 -37.56
C LEU A 11 6.30 3.12 -36.57
N LEU A 12 5.28 3.83 -37.04
CA LEU A 12 4.43 4.66 -36.18
C LEU A 12 3.70 3.80 -35.12
N ALA A 13 3.17 2.64 -35.51
CA ALA A 13 2.51 1.73 -34.59
C ALA A 13 3.48 1.23 -33.49
N ILE A 14 4.72 0.89 -33.85
CA ILE A 14 5.74 0.48 -32.88
C ILE A 14 6.05 1.62 -31.90
N LEU A 15 6.20 2.85 -32.39
CA LEU A 15 6.44 4.02 -31.52
C LEU A 15 5.27 4.27 -30.55
N LEU A 16 4.04 4.09 -31.01
CA LEU A 16 2.85 4.23 -30.17
C LEU A 16 2.78 3.14 -29.10
N ILE A 17 3.09 1.88 -29.45
CA ILE A 17 3.16 0.77 -28.48
C ILE A 17 4.24 1.04 -27.44
N PHE A 18 5.43 1.50 -27.86
CA PHE A 18 6.52 1.84 -26.96
C PHE A 18 6.17 3.03 -26.04
N SER A 19 5.42 4.01 -26.54
CA SER A 19 4.90 5.10 -25.70
C SER A 19 3.88 4.58 -24.69
N ALA A 20 2.98 3.68 -25.09
CA ALA A 20 1.95 3.11 -24.23
C ALA A 20 2.53 2.26 -23.10
N SER A 21 3.64 1.54 -23.33
CA SER A 21 4.31 0.75 -22.29
C SER A 21 4.96 1.60 -21.18
N ASN A 22 5.09 2.92 -21.36
CA ASN A 22 5.68 3.83 -20.38
C ASN A 22 4.63 4.56 -19.52
N VAL A 23 3.34 4.24 -19.64
CA VAL A 23 2.28 4.83 -18.82
C VAL A 23 2.49 4.41 -17.36
N LYS A 24 2.63 5.41 -16.46
CA LYS A 24 2.76 5.19 -15.02
C LYS A 24 1.42 5.40 -14.32
N PHE A 25 1.06 4.48 -13.43
CA PHE A 25 -0.10 4.63 -12.56
C PHE A 25 0.27 5.50 -11.37
N GLU A 26 -0.30 6.69 -11.33
CA GLU A 26 -0.16 7.63 -10.22
C GLU A 26 -1.51 7.82 -9.50
N ARG A 27 -1.46 8.18 -8.22
CA ARG A 27 -2.64 8.43 -7.38
C ARG A 27 -2.60 9.79 -6.70
N GLY A 28 -3.75 10.21 -6.21
CA GLY A 28 -3.90 11.38 -5.35
C GLY A 28 -4.05 12.70 -6.11
N LEU A 29 -4.17 13.80 -5.37
CA LEU A 29 -4.53 15.10 -5.94
C LEU A 29 -3.54 15.62 -7.01
N LYS A 30 -2.29 15.14 -7.01
CA LYS A 30 -1.27 15.49 -8.01
C LYS A 30 -1.65 15.13 -9.45
N THR A 31 -2.54 14.17 -9.63
CA THR A 31 -3.00 13.72 -10.97
C THR A 31 -4.22 14.49 -11.47
N TYR A 32 -4.90 15.23 -10.59
CA TYR A 32 -6.14 15.95 -10.92
C TYR A 32 -5.97 17.47 -10.92
N LEU A 33 -5.05 18.00 -10.11
CA LEU A 33 -4.82 19.42 -9.95
C LEU A 33 -3.45 19.82 -10.51
N SER A 34 -3.41 20.97 -11.17
CA SER A 34 -2.17 21.56 -11.66
C SER A 34 -1.25 21.98 -10.49
N LYS A 35 0.07 22.03 -10.74
CA LYS A 35 1.06 22.35 -9.70
C LYS A 35 0.93 23.78 -9.16
N ASP A 36 0.42 24.70 -9.97
CA ASP A 36 0.15 26.10 -9.64
C ASP A 36 -1.22 26.32 -8.97
N ASN A 37 -2.05 25.27 -8.85
CA ASN A 37 -3.34 25.37 -8.18
C ASN A 37 -3.17 25.73 -6.70
N LYS A 38 -3.85 26.79 -6.25
CA LYS A 38 -3.79 27.28 -4.87
C LYS A 38 -4.22 26.21 -3.85
N ILE A 39 -5.29 25.47 -4.12
CA ILE A 39 -5.82 24.43 -3.23
C ILE A 39 -4.79 23.29 -3.10
N TYR A 40 -4.17 22.89 -4.21
CA TYR A 40 -3.14 21.86 -4.19
C TYR A 40 -1.90 22.31 -3.39
N SER A 41 -1.49 23.58 -3.54
CA SER A 41 -0.41 24.16 -2.75
C SER A 41 -0.72 24.21 -1.25
N ASP A 42 -1.96 24.59 -0.89
CA ASP A 42 -2.45 24.58 0.50
C ASP A 42 -2.43 23.15 1.08
N TYR A 43 -2.88 22.15 0.30
CA TYR A 43 -2.80 20.73 0.67
C TYR A 43 -1.35 20.27 0.91
N LEU A 44 -0.42 20.59 -0.01
CA LEU A 44 0.99 20.23 0.17
C LEU A 44 1.59 20.86 1.43
N ARG A 45 1.27 22.13 1.73
CA ARG A 45 1.71 22.79 2.97
C ARG A 45 1.16 22.09 4.20
N TYR A 46 -0.15 21.88 4.26
CA TYR A 46 -0.80 21.19 5.37
C TYR A 46 -0.17 19.82 5.63
N THR A 47 -0.04 19.02 4.58
CA THR A 47 0.48 17.65 4.69
C THR A 47 1.95 17.60 5.11
N LYS A 48 2.77 18.57 4.66
CA LYS A 48 4.17 18.75 5.09
C LYS A 48 4.28 19.15 6.56
N HIS A 49 3.46 20.10 7.01
CA HIS A 49 3.53 20.61 8.38
C HIS A 49 2.98 19.62 9.42
N PHE A 50 1.90 18.92 9.10
CA PHE A 50 1.23 18.02 10.03
C PHE A 50 1.67 16.55 9.90
N LYS A 51 2.66 16.25 9.03
CA LYS A 51 3.21 14.90 8.78
C LYS A 51 2.11 13.84 8.68
N ILE A 52 1.06 14.11 7.90
CA ILE A 52 -0.11 13.24 7.86
C ILE A 52 0.33 11.83 7.45
N LYS A 53 0.08 10.89 8.34
CA LYS A 53 0.46 9.49 8.20
C LYS A 53 -0.53 8.77 7.29
N GLU A 54 -0.04 7.82 6.51
CA GLU A 54 -0.89 6.81 5.88
C GLU A 54 -1.09 5.66 6.87
N ASN A 55 -2.18 4.90 6.71
CA ASN A 55 -2.48 3.78 7.60
C ASN A 55 -2.60 2.49 6.79
N ALA A 56 -1.97 1.44 7.31
CA ALA A 56 -2.24 0.07 6.95
C ALA A 56 -2.99 -0.60 8.10
N PHE A 57 -3.97 -1.44 7.77
CA PHE A 57 -4.76 -2.16 8.76
C PHE A 57 -4.67 -3.66 8.52
N LEU A 58 -4.59 -4.44 9.59
CA LEU A 58 -4.78 -5.89 9.55
C LEU A 58 -6.02 -6.23 10.37
N PHE A 59 -7.03 -6.84 9.73
CA PHE A 59 -8.22 -7.31 10.41
C PHE A 59 -8.03 -8.76 10.81
N LEU A 60 -8.20 -9.03 12.10
CA LEU A 60 -8.00 -10.34 12.70
C LEU A 60 -9.35 -10.92 13.08
N LYS A 61 -9.58 -12.16 12.69
CA LYS A 61 -10.75 -12.94 13.07
C LYS A 61 -10.32 -14.29 13.63
N SER A 62 -10.76 -14.61 14.84
CA SER A 62 -10.47 -15.84 15.59
C SER A 62 -11.66 -16.21 16.48
N GLU A 63 -11.67 -17.40 17.08
CA GLU A 63 -12.61 -17.73 18.16
C GLU A 63 -12.37 -16.87 19.40
N ASP A 64 -11.10 -16.56 19.68
CA ASP A 64 -10.66 -15.63 20.71
C ASP A 64 -9.43 -14.87 20.23
N VAL A 65 -9.57 -13.56 20.01
CA VAL A 65 -8.46 -12.67 19.60
C VAL A 65 -7.62 -12.21 20.78
N THR A 66 -7.99 -12.56 22.01
CA THR A 66 -7.23 -12.29 23.23
C THR A 66 -6.52 -13.52 23.77
N SER A 67 -6.59 -14.65 23.04
CA SER A 67 -5.85 -15.85 23.39
C SER A 67 -4.35 -15.61 23.38
N LYS A 68 -3.63 -16.39 24.19
CA LYS A 68 -2.17 -16.28 24.31
C LYS A 68 -1.49 -16.42 22.95
N GLU A 69 -1.93 -17.39 22.13
CA GLU A 69 -1.34 -17.69 20.83
C GLU A 69 -1.52 -16.53 19.84
N VAL A 70 -2.68 -15.87 19.85
CA VAL A 70 -2.95 -14.71 18.98
C VAL A 70 -2.13 -13.50 19.40
N LEU A 71 -2.01 -13.26 20.72
CA LEU A 71 -1.21 -12.16 21.24
C LEU A 71 0.29 -12.38 21.04
N GLU A 72 0.78 -13.61 21.17
CA GLU A 72 2.17 -13.98 20.84
C GLU A 72 2.46 -13.78 19.34
N TYR A 73 1.53 -14.20 18.47
CA TYR A 73 1.62 -13.93 17.03
C TYR A 73 1.69 -12.42 16.76
N PHE A 74 0.83 -11.63 17.42
CA PHE A 74 0.83 -10.17 17.30
C PHE A 74 2.17 -9.56 17.72
N GLU A 75 2.73 -9.94 18.87
CA GLU A 75 3.99 -9.37 19.34
C GLU A 75 5.16 -9.70 18.40
N GLU A 76 5.19 -10.90 17.81
CA GLU A 76 6.21 -11.29 16.83
C GLU A 76 6.10 -10.47 15.54
N ILE A 77 4.90 -10.32 14.96
CA ILE A 77 4.75 -9.49 13.74
C ILE A 77 5.00 -8.02 14.05
N LYS A 78 4.58 -7.52 15.21
CA LYS A 78 4.78 -6.13 15.65
C LYS A 78 6.26 -5.80 15.77
N LYS A 79 7.06 -6.69 16.36
CA LYS A 79 8.51 -6.53 16.47
C LYS A 79 9.14 -6.32 15.09
N ARG A 80 8.82 -7.20 14.14
CA ARG A 80 9.36 -7.15 12.76
C ARG A 80 8.84 -5.95 11.96
N ILE A 81 7.55 -5.63 12.08
CA ILE A 81 6.93 -4.50 11.37
C ILE A 81 7.54 -3.18 11.86
N LYS A 82 7.86 -3.06 13.14
CA LYS A 82 8.53 -1.87 13.70
C LYS A 82 9.97 -1.68 13.22
N GLU A 83 10.61 -2.71 12.67
CA GLU A 83 11.96 -2.61 12.07
C GLU A 83 11.92 -2.07 10.64
N ILE A 84 10.73 -1.94 10.03
CA ILE A 84 10.57 -1.38 8.68
C ILE A 84 10.70 0.14 8.76
N ASP A 85 11.54 0.71 7.89
CA ASP A 85 11.68 2.16 7.73
C ASP A 85 10.32 2.84 7.51
N TYR A 86 10.16 4.01 8.12
CA TYR A 86 8.94 4.83 8.08
C TYR A 86 7.71 4.25 8.80
N VAL A 87 7.78 3.09 9.45
CA VAL A 87 6.71 2.65 10.37
C VAL A 87 6.81 3.43 11.68
N GLY A 88 5.77 4.21 11.99
CA GLY A 88 5.72 5.07 13.18
C GLY A 88 5.12 4.39 14.42
N GLY A 89 4.22 3.43 14.21
CA GLY A 89 3.45 2.81 15.29
C GLY A 89 2.74 1.54 14.81
N VAL A 90 2.56 0.61 15.74
CA VAL A 90 1.80 -0.64 15.53
C VAL A 90 0.99 -0.89 16.80
N GLU A 91 -0.34 -0.82 16.68
CA GLU A 91 -1.27 -0.88 17.80
C GLU A 91 -2.28 -2.00 17.62
N TYR A 92 -2.58 -2.71 18.71
CA TYR A 92 -3.59 -3.76 18.76
C TYR A 92 -4.89 -3.23 19.35
N ILE A 93 -5.98 -3.32 18.60
CA ILE A 93 -7.27 -2.77 18.97
C ILE A 93 -8.30 -3.92 18.99
N PRO A 94 -8.56 -4.54 20.15
CA PRO A 94 -9.61 -5.54 20.27
C PRO A 94 -10.98 -4.85 20.21
N ILE A 95 -11.82 -5.28 19.27
CA ILE A 95 -13.17 -4.73 19.09
C ILE A 95 -14.21 -5.64 19.76
N SER A 96 -13.98 -6.95 19.69
CA SER A 96 -14.80 -7.97 20.34
C SER A 96 -13.94 -9.19 20.68
N LYS A 97 -14.53 -10.22 21.29
CA LYS A 97 -13.84 -11.49 21.54
C LYS A 97 -13.33 -12.15 20.26
N THR A 98 -14.02 -11.99 19.13
CA THR A 98 -13.70 -12.69 17.88
C THR A 98 -13.07 -11.79 16.81
N PHE A 99 -12.91 -10.49 17.09
CA PHE A 99 -12.45 -9.51 16.11
C PHE A 99 -11.50 -8.47 16.72
N ALA A 100 -10.36 -8.26 16.05
CA ALA A 100 -9.39 -7.23 16.38
C ALA A 100 -8.85 -6.54 15.13
N ILE A 101 -8.33 -5.33 15.31
CA ILE A 101 -7.66 -4.56 14.26
C ILE A 101 -6.24 -4.29 14.73
N ILE A 102 -5.27 -4.52 13.86
CA ILE A 102 -3.93 -3.98 14.01
C ILE A 102 -3.83 -2.73 13.15
N SER A 103 -3.57 -1.59 13.79
CA SER A 103 -3.32 -0.32 13.12
C SER A 103 -1.80 -0.14 12.95
N ILE A 104 -1.35 0.13 11.72
CA ILE A 104 0.05 0.37 11.39
C ILE A 104 0.15 1.78 10.80
N GLU A 105 0.82 2.67 11.52
CA GLU A 105 1.05 4.03 11.08
C GLU A 105 2.28 4.12 10.19
N ILE A 106 2.15 4.76 9.03
CA ILE A 106 3.21 4.92 8.03
C ILE A 106 3.52 6.41 7.86
N GLY A 107 4.76 6.78 8.17
CA GLY A 107 5.29 8.15 8.18
C GLY A 107 5.80 8.65 6.83
N THR A 108 5.38 8.03 5.72
CA THR A 108 5.74 8.45 4.36
C THR A 108 4.49 8.53 3.46
N ARG A 109 4.57 9.36 2.43
CA ARG A 109 3.56 9.53 1.36
C ARG A 109 4.12 9.28 -0.03
N ASP A 110 5.36 8.82 -0.09
CA ASP A 110 6.01 8.42 -1.32
C ASP A 110 5.43 7.07 -1.77
N ASP A 111 4.87 7.03 -2.98
CA ASP A 111 4.14 5.86 -3.50
C ASP A 111 5.05 4.62 -3.62
N GLU A 112 6.33 4.79 -4.00
CA GLU A 112 7.28 3.69 -4.13
C GLU A 112 7.66 3.12 -2.76
N LYS A 113 7.87 4.01 -1.77
CA LYS A 113 8.13 3.59 -0.39
C LYS A 113 6.92 2.91 0.24
N ILE A 114 5.72 3.42 0.02
CA ILE A 114 4.47 2.80 0.50
C ILE A 114 4.33 1.38 -0.06
N GLU A 115 4.63 1.19 -1.34
CA GLU A 115 4.59 -0.12 -1.98
C GLU A 115 5.62 -1.08 -1.38
N ASP A 116 6.85 -0.62 -1.15
CA ASP A 116 7.89 -1.44 -0.53
C ASP A 116 7.51 -1.83 0.90
N ILE A 117 6.98 -0.90 1.71
CA ILE A 117 6.46 -1.18 3.06
C ILE A 117 5.35 -2.24 2.99
N ALA A 118 4.40 -2.12 2.07
CA ALA A 118 3.33 -3.11 1.90
C ALA A 118 3.88 -4.51 1.57
N LYS A 119 4.88 -4.61 0.69
CA LYS A 119 5.58 -5.87 0.35
C LYS A 119 6.30 -6.46 1.56
N GLN A 120 6.99 -5.64 2.34
CA GLN A 120 7.69 -6.08 3.54
C GLN A 120 6.73 -6.62 4.60
N ILE A 121 5.62 -5.91 4.86
CA ILE A 121 4.58 -6.39 5.79
C ILE A 121 3.97 -7.71 5.27
N GLU A 122 3.64 -7.80 3.97
CA GLU A 122 3.13 -9.05 3.37
C GLU A 122 4.11 -10.22 3.56
N ARG A 123 5.41 -10.00 3.37
CA ARG A 123 6.45 -11.01 3.61
C ARG A 123 6.49 -11.45 5.07
N ILE A 124 6.41 -10.51 6.02
CA ILE A 124 6.38 -10.82 7.46
C ILE A 124 5.17 -11.70 7.79
N LEU A 125 3.98 -11.33 7.31
CA LEU A 125 2.74 -12.10 7.56
C LEU A 125 2.73 -13.49 6.92
N ASN A 126 3.53 -13.69 5.86
CA ASN A 126 3.69 -15.00 5.22
C ASN A 126 4.75 -15.87 5.91
N PHE A 127 5.76 -15.25 6.54
CA PHE A 127 6.86 -15.95 7.20
C PHE A 127 6.53 -16.31 8.66
N VAL A 128 5.84 -15.44 9.38
CA VAL A 128 5.46 -15.71 10.77
C VAL A 128 4.29 -16.70 10.79
N PRO A 129 4.42 -17.86 11.45
CA PRO A 129 3.39 -18.88 11.45
C PRO A 129 2.12 -18.36 12.14
N LYS A 130 0.98 -18.47 11.45
CA LYS A 130 -0.32 -18.04 11.98
C LYS A 130 -0.87 -19.12 12.93
N PRO A 131 -1.40 -18.73 14.10
CA PRO A 131 -2.16 -19.63 14.97
C PRO A 131 -3.31 -20.29 14.22
N VAL A 132 -3.65 -21.52 14.62
CA VAL A 132 -4.78 -22.26 14.04
C VAL A 132 -6.08 -21.49 14.29
N GLY A 133 -6.91 -21.36 13.25
CA GLY A 133 -8.18 -20.64 13.32
C GLY A 133 -8.08 -19.12 13.22
N LEU A 134 -6.87 -18.54 13.19
CA LEU A 134 -6.67 -17.11 12.98
C LEU A 134 -6.70 -16.77 11.48
N ASN A 135 -7.64 -15.92 11.10
CA ASN A 135 -7.65 -15.26 9.79
C ASN A 135 -7.11 -13.83 9.92
N VAL A 136 -6.25 -13.42 8.99
CA VAL A 136 -5.66 -12.07 8.92
C VAL A 136 -5.91 -11.51 7.52
N GLN A 137 -6.69 -10.43 7.42
CA GLN A 137 -6.96 -9.71 6.19
C GLN A 137 -6.24 -8.36 6.18
N LYS A 138 -5.50 -8.07 5.11
CA LYS A 138 -4.79 -6.79 4.90
C LYS A 138 -5.76 -5.76 4.31
N THR A 139 -5.77 -4.53 4.79
CA THR A 139 -6.63 -3.45 4.29
C THR A 139 -6.05 -2.06 4.60
N GLY A 140 -6.77 -0.98 4.29
CA GLY A 140 -6.31 0.40 4.38
C GLY A 140 -5.75 0.92 3.05
N SER A 141 -5.46 2.23 3.01
CA SER A 141 -5.05 2.93 1.78
C SER A 141 -3.78 2.35 1.16
N VAL A 142 -2.87 1.88 2.01
CA VAL A 142 -1.57 1.27 1.65
C VAL A 142 -1.75 -0.06 0.93
N PHE A 143 -2.47 -1.01 1.55
CA PHE A 143 -2.66 -2.34 0.96
C PHE A 143 -3.59 -2.33 -0.25
N LEU A 144 -4.65 -1.52 -0.21
CA LEU A 144 -5.56 -1.39 -1.35
C LEU A 144 -4.81 -0.92 -2.61
N TRP A 145 -3.90 0.04 -2.46
CA TRP A 145 -3.10 0.52 -3.60
C TRP A 145 -2.13 -0.53 -4.12
N TYR A 146 -1.45 -1.21 -3.19
CA TYR A 146 -0.54 -2.28 -3.52
C TYR A 146 -1.24 -3.41 -4.29
N GLU A 147 -2.44 -3.80 -3.87
CA GLU A 147 -3.25 -4.82 -4.54
C GLU A 147 -3.73 -4.36 -5.92
N ILE A 148 -4.25 -3.13 -6.04
CA ILE A 148 -4.62 -2.56 -7.35
C ILE A 148 -3.43 -2.60 -8.31
N LYS A 149 -2.25 -2.14 -7.86
CA LYS A 149 -1.04 -2.13 -8.71
C LYS A 149 -0.62 -3.54 -9.11
N LYS A 150 -0.71 -4.51 -8.20
CA LYS A 150 -0.36 -5.92 -8.47
C LYS A 150 -1.29 -6.58 -9.49
N GLU A 151 -2.59 -6.28 -9.46
CA GLU A 151 -3.57 -6.79 -10.43
C GLU A 151 -3.40 -6.17 -11.83
N MET A 152 -2.74 -5.03 -11.93
CA MET A 152 -2.58 -4.29 -13.19
C MET A 152 -1.36 -4.71 -14.02
N GLY A 153 -0.44 -5.51 -13.45
CA GLY A 153 0.79 -5.98 -14.11
C GLY A 153 2.01 -5.10 -13.86
#